data_AF-H7EPE1-F1
#
_entry.id   AF-H7EPE1-F1
#
_cell.length_a   1.000
_cell.length_b   1.000
_cell.length_c   1.000
_cell.angle_alpha   90.00
_cell.angle_beta   90.00
_cell.angle_gamma   90.00
#
_symmetry.space_group_name_H-M   'P 1'
#
loop_
_entity.id
_entity.type
_entity.pdbx_description
1 polymer ?
#
loop_
_entity_poly.entity_id
_entity_poly.type
_entity_poly.pdbx_seq_one_letter_code
_entity_poly.pdbx_strand_id
1 'polypeptide(L)'
;MYYFLQMKTKSTMLIIPAVMMLASCVRTKDIKNIPQEVPPAAEEQKPEPEVPQVIQETEPVPEPPKEPEKTPEPKKEEAPLPPKEDVPPQKPAPAEEVPPAPAEEEEADEDADEYARSIGDVGVSKDTFKEDKEKILRIIDELSVIMKDKDYKAWLPYIDSESKSYWSKTGNLKKAQNRMPIKGIQLKTLQDYFKFIFVPARQQSQITEIRYESDTYIKAVEVQPTQELIYYFFKKTNGNWLVHIPPIEE
;
A
#
# COMPACT_ATOMS: atom_id res chain seq x y z
N MET A 1 8.95 -10.79 6.56
CA MET A 1 7.47 -10.77 6.77
C MET A 1 6.83 -9.88 5.70
N TYR A 2 6.28 -10.47 4.63
CA TYR A 2 5.58 -9.70 3.58
C TYR A 2 4.10 -10.03 3.60
N TYR A 3 3.29 -9.11 4.11
CA TYR A 3 1.84 -9.24 4.12
C TYR A 3 1.26 -8.84 2.77
N PHE A 4 1.30 -9.80 1.84
CA PHE A 4 0.31 -9.94 0.78
C PHE A 4 -0.57 -11.12 1.15
N LEU A 5 -1.70 -10.86 1.82
CA LEU A 5 -2.93 -11.65 1.92
C LEU A 5 -3.55 -11.53 3.32
N GLN A 6 -4.59 -10.71 3.43
CA GLN A 6 -5.78 -11.08 4.21
C GLN A 6 -7.01 -10.62 3.43
N MET A 7 -7.28 -11.26 2.30
CA MET A 7 -8.65 -11.32 1.78
C MET A 7 -9.32 -12.55 2.41
N LYS A 8 -10.19 -12.32 3.39
CA LYS A 8 -10.98 -13.36 4.05
C LYS A 8 -12.01 -13.92 3.07
N THR A 9 -11.80 -15.14 2.59
CA THR A 9 -12.86 -15.95 1.98
C THR A 9 -13.03 -17.23 2.79
N LYS A 10 -14.16 -17.34 3.49
CA LYS A 10 -14.63 -18.60 4.09
C LYS A 10 -15.06 -19.53 2.95
N SER A 11 -14.38 -20.64 2.73
CA SER A 11 -14.90 -21.70 1.86
C SER A 11 -14.56 -23.07 2.42
N THR A 12 -15.62 -23.83 2.65
CA THR A 12 -15.70 -25.14 3.27
C THR A 12 -14.98 -26.20 2.42
N MET A 13 -14.28 -27.09 3.12
CA MET A 13 -13.56 -28.28 2.64
C MET A 13 -14.40 -29.20 1.75
N LEU A 14 -13.79 -29.69 0.67
CA LEU A 14 -14.10 -31.00 0.08
C LEU A 14 -12.78 -31.67 -0.33
N ILE A 15 -12.54 -32.84 0.26
CA ILE A 15 -11.30 -33.63 0.22
C ILE A 15 -11.42 -34.69 -0.89
N ILE A 16 -10.42 -34.80 -1.77
CA ILE A 16 -10.24 -35.97 -2.66
C ILE A 16 -8.74 -36.37 -2.64
N PRO A 17 -8.38 -37.63 -2.32
CA PRO A 17 -6.99 -38.07 -2.29
C PRO A 17 -6.44 -38.50 -3.66
N ALA A 18 -5.17 -38.19 -3.91
CA ALA A 18 -4.40 -38.56 -5.09
C ALA A 18 -3.77 -39.96 -4.94
N VAL A 19 -3.85 -40.75 -6.02
CA VAL A 19 -3.23 -42.07 -6.16
C VAL A 19 -1.82 -41.91 -6.75
N MET A 20 -0.85 -42.48 -6.04
CA MET A 20 0.56 -42.61 -6.39
C MET A 20 0.77 -43.85 -7.28
N MET A 21 1.50 -43.75 -8.39
CA MET A 21 2.12 -44.92 -9.04
C MET A 21 3.56 -44.63 -9.46
N LEU A 22 4.43 -45.57 -9.07
CA LEU A 22 5.87 -45.68 -9.32
C LEU A 22 6.13 -46.63 -10.50
N ALA A 23 7.17 -46.34 -11.30
CA ALA A 23 8.02 -47.31 -12.02
C ALA A 23 9.18 -46.52 -12.66
N SER A 24 10.44 -46.67 -12.25
CA SER A 24 11.41 -47.77 -12.42
C SER A 24 12.32 -47.62 -13.65
N CYS A 25 13.63 -47.70 -13.34
CA CYS A 25 14.84 -47.53 -14.13
C CYS A 25 14.99 -48.41 -15.38
N VAL A 26 15.81 -47.96 -16.37
CA VAL A 26 16.89 -48.76 -17.01
C VAL A 26 18.05 -47.84 -17.44
N ARG A 27 19.26 -48.42 -17.39
CA ARG A 27 20.63 -47.91 -17.50
C ARG A 27 21.29 -48.39 -18.80
N THR A 28 22.28 -47.65 -19.33
CA THR A 28 23.48 -48.05 -20.15
C THR A 28 23.85 -46.91 -21.12
N LYS A 29 25.07 -46.64 -21.58
CA LYS A 29 26.49 -46.90 -21.24
C LYS A 29 27.29 -45.93 -22.12
N ASP A 30 28.45 -45.51 -21.65
CA ASP A 30 29.40 -44.59 -22.29
C ASP A 30 29.91 -45.02 -23.69
N ILE A 31 30.11 -44.05 -24.59
CA ILE A 31 30.99 -44.14 -25.77
C ILE A 31 31.83 -42.85 -25.86
N LYS A 32 33.14 -43.03 -26.09
CA LYS A 32 34.22 -42.02 -26.18
C LYS A 32 34.28 -41.35 -27.57
N ASN A 33 34.50 -40.02 -27.58
CA ASN A 33 35.53 -39.20 -28.30
C ASN A 33 36.11 -39.77 -29.64
N ILE A 34 36.32 -39.10 -30.80
CA ILE A 34 36.68 -37.71 -31.21
C ILE A 34 36.33 -37.49 -32.75
N PRO A 35 36.79 -36.46 -33.53
CA PRO A 35 35.91 -35.52 -34.27
C PRO A 35 36.07 -35.52 -35.82
N GLN A 36 35.19 -34.82 -36.56
CA GLN A 36 35.53 -33.85 -37.64
C GLN A 36 34.34 -33.45 -38.54
N GLU A 37 34.44 -32.18 -38.98
CA GLU A 37 34.02 -31.59 -40.26
C GLU A 37 32.53 -31.31 -40.59
N VAL A 38 32.30 -30.01 -40.82
CA VAL A 38 31.16 -29.39 -41.51
C VAL A 38 31.36 -29.54 -43.02
N PRO A 39 30.27 -29.61 -43.81
CA PRO A 39 29.96 -28.45 -44.65
C PRO A 39 28.45 -28.12 -44.75
N PRO A 40 28.08 -26.95 -45.32
CA PRO A 40 26.71 -26.44 -45.37
C PRO A 40 25.99 -26.79 -46.69
N ALA A 41 24.65 -26.68 -46.67
CA ALA A 41 23.76 -26.16 -47.73
C ALA A 41 22.49 -27.00 -48.00
N ALA A 42 21.37 -26.27 -48.02
CA ALA A 42 20.25 -26.31 -48.96
C ALA A 42 19.11 -27.34 -48.82
N GLU A 43 17.94 -26.80 -49.22
CA GLU A 43 16.65 -27.42 -49.60
C GLU A 43 15.72 -27.89 -48.47
N GLU A 44 14.63 -27.18 -48.20
CA GLU A 44 13.35 -27.05 -48.95
C GLU A 44 12.31 -28.00 -48.34
N GLN A 45 11.26 -27.44 -47.73
CA GLN A 45 9.87 -27.82 -48.04
C GLN A 45 8.86 -26.95 -47.26
N LYS A 46 8.07 -26.23 -48.06
CA LYS A 46 6.78 -25.60 -47.78
C LYS A 46 5.68 -26.63 -48.11
N PRO A 47 4.56 -26.72 -47.36
CA PRO A 47 3.26 -26.10 -47.77
C PRO A 47 2.49 -25.54 -46.54
N GLU A 48 2.01 -24.29 -46.44
CA GLU A 48 0.77 -23.65 -46.97
C GLU A 48 -0.50 -24.54 -47.03
N PRO A 49 -1.75 -24.05 -46.84
CA PRO A 49 -2.33 -22.91 -46.09
C PRO A 49 -3.42 -23.39 -45.08
N GLU A 50 -4.07 -22.50 -44.31
CA GLU A 50 -5.55 -22.48 -44.17
C GLU A 50 -6.09 -21.26 -43.37
N VAL A 51 -6.81 -20.41 -44.11
CA VAL A 51 -7.99 -19.56 -43.81
C VAL A 51 -8.04 -18.67 -42.54
N PRO A 52 -8.11 -17.32 -42.70
CA PRO A 52 -8.55 -16.42 -41.65
C PRO A 52 -10.09 -16.33 -41.62
N GLN A 53 -10.71 -16.69 -40.49
CA GLN A 53 -12.12 -16.37 -40.24
C GLN A 53 -12.23 -14.98 -39.61
N VAL A 54 -12.77 -14.07 -40.44
CA VAL A 54 -13.31 -12.76 -40.10
C VAL A 54 -14.59 -12.95 -39.28
N ILE A 55 -14.69 -12.26 -38.15
CA ILE A 55 -15.97 -11.89 -37.55
C ILE A 55 -15.86 -10.43 -37.09
N GLN A 56 -16.28 -9.51 -37.96
CA GLN A 56 -16.97 -8.28 -37.57
C GLN A 56 -18.45 -8.72 -37.37
N GLU A 57 -19.23 -8.24 -36.42
CA GLU A 57 -19.72 -6.86 -36.38
C GLU A 57 -20.73 -6.70 -35.22
N THR A 58 -20.84 -5.46 -34.73
CA THR A 58 -21.94 -4.80 -34.00
C THR A 58 -22.23 -5.10 -32.53
N GLU A 59 -21.97 -4.05 -31.73
CA GLU A 59 -22.67 -3.68 -30.49
C GLU A 59 -24.18 -3.42 -30.75
N PRO A 60 -25.00 -3.32 -29.69
CA PRO A 60 -25.27 -1.96 -29.22
C PRO A 60 -25.36 -1.79 -27.70
N VAL A 61 -24.87 -0.62 -27.29
CA VAL A 61 -25.09 0.09 -26.02
C VAL A 61 -26.59 0.29 -25.74
N PRO A 62 -27.02 0.15 -24.47
CA PRO A 62 -28.15 0.93 -23.97
C PRO A 62 -27.71 2.01 -22.97
N GLU A 63 -28.13 3.22 -23.30
CA GLU A 63 -27.99 4.52 -22.62
C GLU A 63 -28.73 4.62 -21.25
N PRO A 64 -28.41 5.66 -20.44
CA PRO A 64 -28.86 5.81 -19.05
C PRO A 64 -30.30 6.36 -18.93
N PRO A 65 -31.02 6.05 -17.83
CA PRO A 65 -32.27 6.72 -17.53
C PRO A 65 -32.03 8.09 -16.89
N LYS A 66 -32.77 9.04 -17.47
CA LYS A 66 -32.84 10.48 -17.27
C LYS A 66 -33.72 10.84 -16.06
N GLU A 67 -33.30 11.89 -15.35
CA GLU A 67 -34.03 12.65 -14.32
C GLU A 67 -35.39 13.20 -14.82
N PRO A 68 -36.36 13.42 -13.92
CA PRO A 68 -37.17 14.64 -14.04
C PRO A 68 -37.37 15.42 -12.73
N GLU A 69 -37.08 16.71 -12.85
CA GLU A 69 -37.78 17.93 -12.37
C GLU A 69 -38.34 18.01 -10.94
N LYS A 70 -37.89 18.93 -10.08
CA LYS A 70 -38.11 20.41 -10.00
C LYS A 70 -39.48 20.88 -9.42
N THR A 71 -39.39 21.46 -8.20
CA THR A 71 -40.12 22.66 -7.65
C THR A 71 -41.64 22.57 -7.40
N PRO A 72 -42.29 23.43 -6.55
CA PRO A 72 -41.82 24.57 -5.75
C PRO A 72 -42.36 24.73 -4.28
N GLU A 73 -41.81 25.76 -3.59
CA GLU A 73 -42.23 26.52 -2.37
C GLU A 73 -43.76 26.85 -2.26
N PRO A 74 -44.38 27.36 -1.13
CA PRO A 74 -43.85 28.43 -0.23
C PRO A 74 -44.38 28.60 1.24
N LYS A 75 -43.66 29.50 1.95
CA LYS A 75 -44.00 30.48 3.04
C LYS A 75 -45.40 30.55 3.67
N LYS A 76 -45.43 30.76 5.02
CA LYS A 76 -46.02 31.87 5.85
C LYS A 76 -46.16 31.35 7.30
N GLU A 77 -46.06 32.07 8.43
CA GLU A 77 -46.36 33.45 8.86
C GLU A 77 -45.78 33.55 10.33
N GLU A 78 -44.88 34.47 10.68
CA GLU A 78 -45.14 35.74 11.40
C GLU A 78 -45.61 35.55 12.87
N ALA A 79 -44.71 35.65 13.88
CA ALA A 79 -44.51 36.79 14.82
C ALA A 79 -45.76 37.17 15.67
N PRO A 80 -45.67 37.55 16.98
CA PRO A 80 -44.72 38.56 17.48
C PRO A 80 -44.25 38.44 18.97
N LEU A 81 -43.17 39.16 19.29
CA LEU A 81 -42.78 39.68 20.62
C LEU A 81 -43.61 40.96 20.94
N PRO A 82 -43.42 41.78 22.02
CA PRO A 82 -42.67 41.73 23.30
C PRO A 82 -43.62 42.20 24.47
N PRO A 83 -43.31 43.00 25.54
CA PRO A 83 -42.05 43.46 26.19
C PRO A 83 -42.01 43.59 27.76
N LYS A 84 -40.77 43.61 28.29
CA LYS A 84 -40.18 44.49 29.36
C LYS A 84 -40.58 44.40 30.86
N GLU A 85 -39.55 44.21 31.69
CA GLU A 85 -39.12 45.10 32.81
C GLU A 85 -37.65 44.72 33.14
N ASP A 86 -36.60 45.45 32.74
CA ASP A 86 -36.00 46.67 33.33
C ASP A 86 -35.52 46.52 34.79
N VAL A 87 -34.21 46.26 35.02
CA VAL A 87 -33.30 47.02 35.93
C VAL A 87 -31.81 46.68 35.60
N PRO A 88 -30.92 47.66 35.31
CA PRO A 88 -29.44 47.51 35.27
C PRO A 88 -28.76 48.11 36.53
N PRO A 89 -27.42 48.20 36.66
CA PRO A 89 -26.32 47.24 36.48
C PRO A 89 -25.41 47.16 37.74
N GLN A 90 -24.68 46.05 37.97
CA GLN A 90 -23.50 46.06 38.85
C GLN A 90 -22.31 45.29 38.25
N LYS A 91 -21.18 45.99 38.13
CA LYS A 91 -19.79 45.48 38.00
C LYS A 91 -19.02 46.18 39.14
N PRO A 92 -18.03 45.58 39.84
CA PRO A 92 -16.74 45.16 39.26
C PRO A 92 -16.24 43.77 39.76
N ALA A 93 -15.80 42.88 38.87
CA ALA A 93 -14.38 42.47 38.69
C ALA A 93 -13.93 41.32 39.65
N PRO A 94 -12.77 40.67 39.44
CA PRO A 94 -12.60 39.43 38.66
C PRO A 94 -12.23 38.20 39.52
N ALA A 95 -12.66 37.01 39.10
CA ALA A 95 -12.08 35.74 39.55
C ALA A 95 -11.74 34.91 38.31
N GLU A 96 -10.45 34.79 38.11
CA GLU A 96 -9.72 33.94 37.18
C GLU A 96 -10.09 32.47 37.45
N GLU A 97 -10.95 31.88 36.62
CA GLU A 97 -11.20 30.44 36.64
C GLU A 97 -10.27 29.77 35.63
N VAL A 98 -9.09 29.43 36.16
CA VAL A 98 -8.22 28.27 35.88
C VAL A 98 -8.15 27.75 34.43
N PRO A 99 -6.95 27.75 33.80
CA PRO A 99 -6.77 27.17 32.46
C PRO A 99 -6.96 25.64 32.46
N PRO A 100 -7.40 25.04 31.34
CA PRO A 100 -7.46 23.58 31.19
C PRO A 100 -6.04 23.01 31.02
N ALA A 101 -5.45 22.48 32.09
CA ALA A 101 -4.16 21.78 32.11
C ALA A 101 -4.15 20.22 32.03
N PRO A 102 -5.26 19.45 31.92
CA PRO A 102 -5.15 17.99 31.89
C PRO A 102 -4.59 17.34 30.61
N ALA A 103 -4.53 18.02 29.47
CA ALA A 103 -4.21 17.37 28.19
C ALA A 103 -2.70 17.18 27.93
N GLU A 104 -1.83 17.97 28.57
CA GLU A 104 -0.40 17.99 28.25
C GLU A 104 0.43 16.99 29.08
N GLU A 105 -0.05 16.59 30.26
CA GLU A 105 0.60 15.55 31.08
C GLU A 105 0.32 14.14 30.54
N GLU A 106 -0.91 13.84 30.07
CA GLU A 106 -1.26 12.51 29.54
C GLU A 106 -0.53 12.19 28.23
N GLU A 107 -0.40 13.16 27.30
CA GLU A 107 0.35 12.95 26.04
C GLU A 107 1.86 12.76 26.27
N ALA A 108 2.43 13.39 27.28
CA ALA A 108 3.86 13.28 27.60
C ALA A 108 4.22 11.88 28.12
N ASP A 109 3.32 11.25 28.89
CA ASP A 109 3.51 9.89 29.40
C ASP A 109 3.37 8.85 28.28
N GLU A 110 2.39 9.01 27.36
CA GLU A 110 2.23 8.11 26.21
C GLU A 110 3.42 8.14 25.25
N ASP A 111 3.97 9.32 24.95
CA ASP A 111 5.16 9.46 24.10
C ASP A 111 6.42 8.84 24.77
N ALA A 112 6.53 8.92 26.10
CA ALA A 112 7.63 8.32 26.85
C ALA A 112 7.57 6.79 26.81
N ASP A 113 6.37 6.22 26.93
CA ASP A 113 6.12 4.79 26.81
C ASP A 113 6.37 4.28 25.39
N GLU A 114 5.92 5.01 24.36
CA GLU A 114 6.21 4.68 22.97
C GLU A 114 7.72 4.71 22.70
N TYR A 115 8.42 5.76 23.14
CA TYR A 115 9.85 5.88 22.96
C TYR A 115 10.60 4.64 23.49
N ALA A 116 10.31 4.23 24.72
CA ALA A 116 10.98 3.10 25.36
C ALA A 116 10.80 1.78 24.59
N ARG A 117 9.61 1.51 24.03
CA ARG A 117 9.35 0.32 23.21
C ARG A 117 9.87 0.44 21.77
N SER A 118 10.11 1.64 21.28
CA SER A 118 10.43 1.90 19.88
C SER A 118 11.91 1.95 19.56
N ILE A 119 12.76 2.31 20.52
CA ILE A 119 14.21 2.42 20.29
C ILE A 119 14.95 1.08 20.35
N GLY A 120 14.46 0.11 21.13
CA GLY A 120 15.24 -1.11 21.42
C GLY A 120 16.64 -0.77 21.95
N ASP A 121 17.68 -1.27 21.28
CA ASP A 121 19.10 -1.01 21.61
C ASP A 121 19.70 0.20 20.85
N VAL A 122 18.88 0.97 20.14
CA VAL A 122 19.33 2.07 19.27
C VAL A 122 19.57 3.34 20.10
N GLY A 123 20.73 3.98 19.89
CA GLY A 123 21.19 5.15 20.66
C GLY A 123 20.57 6.49 20.24
N VAL A 124 19.26 6.52 19.97
CA VAL A 124 18.52 7.72 19.54
C VAL A 124 17.96 8.45 20.77
N SER A 125 18.03 9.78 20.78
CA SER A 125 17.46 10.60 21.88
C SER A 125 15.93 10.74 21.77
N LYS A 126 15.25 11.05 22.88
CA LYS A 126 13.80 11.32 22.90
C LYS A 126 13.39 12.44 21.93
N ASP A 127 14.17 13.51 21.88
CA ASP A 127 13.89 14.66 21.00
C ASP A 127 14.00 14.25 19.53
N THR A 128 15.07 13.51 19.18
CA THR A 128 15.25 12.98 17.81
C THR A 128 14.12 12.01 17.43
N PHE A 129 13.69 11.16 18.37
CA PHE A 129 12.57 10.25 18.15
C PHE A 129 11.29 11.01 17.85
N LYS A 130 10.94 12.02 18.67
CA LYS A 130 9.74 12.83 18.46
C LYS A 130 9.78 13.55 17.11
N GLU A 131 10.91 14.17 16.78
CA GLU A 131 11.09 14.83 15.48
C GLU A 131 10.96 13.85 14.29
N ASP A 132 11.58 12.68 14.38
CA ASP A 132 11.54 11.68 13.31
C ASP A 132 10.12 11.09 13.18
N LYS A 133 9.40 10.85 14.29
CA LYS A 133 7.99 10.43 14.33
C LYS A 133 7.10 11.44 13.60
N GLU A 134 7.17 12.72 13.99
CA GLU A 134 6.39 13.79 13.34
C GLU A 134 6.68 13.89 11.84
N LYS A 135 7.96 13.84 11.44
CA LYS A 135 8.37 13.89 10.02
C LYS A 135 7.82 12.69 9.24
N ILE A 136 7.90 11.48 9.80
CA ILE A 136 7.44 10.25 9.14
C ILE A 136 5.92 10.25 8.98
N LEU A 137 5.18 10.62 10.04
CA LEU A 137 3.71 10.70 9.98
C LEU A 137 3.26 11.72 8.93
N ARG A 138 3.93 12.87 8.85
CA ARG A 138 3.66 13.85 7.80
C ARG A 138 3.92 13.31 6.38
N ILE A 139 5.01 12.57 6.17
CA ILE A 139 5.29 11.93 4.87
C ILE A 139 4.17 10.93 4.53
N ILE A 140 3.69 10.16 5.51
CA ILE A 140 2.59 9.20 5.32
C ILE A 140 1.29 9.92 4.95
N ASP A 141 0.99 11.06 5.57
CA ASP A 141 -0.19 11.87 5.23
C ASP A 141 -0.12 12.41 3.79
N GLU A 142 1.03 12.94 3.39
CA GLU A 142 1.27 13.40 2.01
C GLU A 142 1.14 12.24 1.01
N LEU A 143 1.70 11.07 1.34
CA LEU A 143 1.55 9.85 0.56
C LEU A 143 0.10 9.39 0.46
N SER A 144 -0.71 9.56 1.51
CA SER A 144 -2.11 9.14 1.51
C SER A 144 -2.91 9.85 0.41
N VAL A 145 -2.66 11.15 0.21
CA VAL A 145 -3.27 11.96 -0.85
C VAL A 145 -2.79 11.49 -2.22
N ILE A 146 -1.48 11.32 -2.38
CA ILE A 146 -0.87 10.84 -3.63
C ILE A 146 -1.42 9.46 -4.03
N MET A 147 -1.59 8.55 -3.07
CA MET A 147 -2.11 7.20 -3.29
C MET A 147 -3.60 7.22 -3.64
N LYS A 148 -4.39 8.13 -3.07
CA LYS A 148 -5.81 8.31 -3.41
C LYS A 148 -5.99 8.64 -4.89
N ASP A 149 -5.14 9.53 -5.42
CA ASP A 149 -5.16 9.95 -6.83
C ASP A 149 -4.37 9.00 -7.75
N LYS A 150 -3.68 7.99 -7.17
CA LYS A 150 -2.76 7.09 -7.86
C LYS A 150 -1.71 7.87 -8.68
N ASP A 151 -1.23 8.99 -8.15
CA ASP A 151 -0.22 9.83 -8.80
C ASP A 151 1.18 9.23 -8.63
N TYR A 152 1.57 8.41 -9.60
CA TYR A 152 2.88 7.79 -9.64
C TYR A 152 4.03 8.81 -9.70
N LYS A 153 3.85 9.95 -10.38
CA LYS A 153 4.93 10.93 -10.54
C LYS A 153 5.19 11.64 -9.22
N ALA A 154 4.14 12.00 -8.50
CA ALA A 154 4.25 12.58 -7.16
C ALA A 154 4.77 11.58 -6.11
N TRP A 155 4.56 10.28 -6.31
CA TRP A 155 5.06 9.23 -5.41
C TRP A 155 6.58 9.00 -5.51
N LEU A 156 7.15 9.07 -6.71
CA LEU A 156 8.56 8.74 -6.97
C LEU A 156 9.63 9.44 -6.09
N PRO A 157 9.48 10.72 -5.72
CA PRO A 157 10.43 11.42 -4.85
C PRO A 157 10.52 10.82 -3.45
N TYR A 158 9.45 10.22 -2.94
CA TYR A 158 9.41 9.62 -1.61
C TYR A 158 10.09 8.26 -1.55
N ILE A 159 10.38 7.64 -2.70
CA ILE A 159 10.96 6.30 -2.75
C ILE A 159 12.47 6.37 -2.89
N ASP A 160 13.17 5.57 -2.09
CA ASP A 160 14.63 5.49 -2.15
C ASP A 160 15.14 4.89 -3.48
N SER A 161 16.40 5.17 -3.81
CA SER A 161 16.99 4.75 -5.09
C SER A 161 17.15 3.24 -5.24
N GLU A 162 17.41 2.53 -4.15
CA GLU A 162 17.57 1.07 -4.12
C GLU A 162 16.24 0.39 -4.47
N SER A 163 15.16 0.84 -3.84
CA SER A 163 13.81 0.38 -4.14
C SER A 163 13.42 0.63 -5.59
N LYS A 164 13.66 1.84 -6.12
CA LYS A 164 13.38 2.15 -7.53
C LYS A 164 14.16 1.24 -8.47
N SER A 165 15.44 1.00 -8.20
CA SER A 165 16.30 0.13 -9.00
C SER A 165 15.84 -1.33 -8.98
N TYR A 166 15.51 -1.85 -7.80
CA TYR A 166 15.05 -3.23 -7.66
C TYR A 166 13.70 -3.44 -8.35
N TRP A 167 12.71 -2.61 -8.06
CA TRP A 167 11.33 -2.80 -8.52
C TRP A 167 11.08 -2.38 -9.98
N SER A 168 12.04 -1.71 -10.62
CA SER A 168 11.97 -1.45 -12.07
C SER A 168 12.31 -2.67 -12.92
N LYS A 169 12.88 -3.73 -12.35
CA LYS A 169 13.27 -4.94 -13.08
C LYS A 169 12.06 -5.85 -13.31
N THR A 170 11.80 -6.22 -14.57
CA THR A 170 10.67 -7.10 -14.94
C THR A 170 10.69 -8.44 -14.20
N GLY A 171 11.87 -9.01 -13.91
CA GLY A 171 11.98 -10.24 -13.13
C GLY A 171 11.39 -10.12 -11.72
N ASN A 172 11.63 -9.00 -11.04
CA ASN A 172 11.13 -8.74 -9.69
C ASN A 172 9.62 -8.44 -9.69
N LEU A 173 9.14 -7.73 -10.71
CA LEU A 173 7.71 -7.50 -10.92
C LEU A 173 6.95 -8.81 -11.15
N LYS A 174 7.52 -9.74 -11.93
CA LYS A 174 6.95 -11.09 -12.11
C LYS A 174 6.90 -11.87 -10.80
N LYS A 175 7.95 -11.80 -9.97
CA LYS A 175 7.96 -12.43 -8.63
C LYS A 175 6.80 -11.91 -7.78
N ALA A 176 6.58 -10.59 -7.74
CA ALA A 176 5.46 -9.99 -7.02
C ALA A 176 4.10 -10.41 -7.62
N GLN A 177 3.96 -10.38 -8.94
CA GLN A 177 2.73 -10.77 -9.63
C GLN A 177 2.31 -12.20 -9.29
N ASN A 178 3.27 -13.13 -9.22
CA ASN A 178 3.00 -14.53 -8.90
C ASN A 178 2.43 -14.73 -7.48
N ARG A 179 2.79 -13.84 -6.55
CA ARG A 179 2.31 -13.84 -5.16
C ARG A 179 0.96 -13.14 -4.99
N MET A 180 0.43 -12.49 -6.04
CA MET A 180 -0.90 -11.86 -5.95
C MET A 180 -2.02 -12.92 -5.96
N PRO A 181 -3.07 -12.71 -5.15
CA PRO A 181 -4.26 -13.57 -5.15
C PRO A 181 -5.08 -13.37 -6.42
N ILE A 182 -5.13 -12.14 -6.94
CA ILE A 182 -5.87 -11.78 -8.14
C ILE A 182 -5.04 -12.18 -9.36
N LYS A 183 -5.61 -13.02 -10.21
CA LYS A 183 -5.03 -13.41 -11.50
C LYS A 183 -5.55 -12.50 -12.61
N GLY A 184 -4.79 -12.37 -13.70
CA GLY A 184 -5.16 -11.58 -14.89
C GLY A 184 -4.59 -10.15 -14.94
N ILE A 185 -4.02 -9.64 -13.85
CA ILE A 185 -3.30 -8.35 -13.85
C ILE A 185 -1.82 -8.59 -14.14
N GLN A 186 -1.26 -7.84 -15.08
CA GLN A 186 0.16 -7.90 -15.43
C GLN A 186 0.92 -6.70 -14.89
N LEU A 187 2.06 -6.94 -14.23
CA LEU A 187 2.98 -5.90 -13.75
C LEU A 187 4.12 -5.77 -14.76
N LYS A 188 4.09 -4.71 -15.58
CA LYS A 188 5.11 -4.44 -16.60
C LYS A 188 6.12 -3.39 -16.14
N THR A 189 5.66 -2.46 -15.30
CA THR A 189 6.42 -1.29 -14.86
C THR A 189 6.34 -1.10 -13.35
N LEU A 190 7.24 -0.27 -12.80
CA LEU A 190 7.14 0.18 -11.41
C LEU A 190 5.83 0.94 -11.14
N GLN A 191 5.28 1.62 -12.15
CA GLN A 191 3.97 2.27 -12.05
C GLN A 191 2.83 1.25 -11.86
N ASP A 192 2.91 0.09 -12.52
CA ASP A 192 1.92 -0.98 -12.32
C ASP A 192 2.02 -1.54 -10.90
N TYR A 193 3.25 -1.77 -10.41
CA TYR A 193 3.47 -2.15 -9.02
C TYR A 193 2.86 -1.13 -8.05
N PHE A 194 3.11 0.16 -8.27
CA PHE A 194 2.54 1.22 -7.45
C PHE A 194 1.00 1.15 -7.43
N LYS A 195 0.36 1.07 -8.60
CA LYS A 195 -1.10 1.11 -8.73
C LYS A 195 -1.80 -0.14 -8.20
N PHE A 196 -1.25 -1.32 -8.47
CA PHE A 196 -1.93 -2.59 -8.23
C PHE A 196 -1.47 -3.31 -6.96
N ILE A 197 -0.30 -2.94 -6.43
CA ILE A 197 0.26 -3.55 -5.22
C ILE A 197 0.41 -2.50 -4.12
N PHE A 198 1.17 -1.43 -4.37
CA PHE A 198 1.57 -0.52 -3.31
C PHE A 198 0.37 0.22 -2.71
N VAL A 199 -0.48 0.80 -3.57
CA VAL A 199 -1.67 1.55 -3.18
C VAL A 199 -2.67 0.64 -2.46
N PRO A 200 -3.16 -0.48 -3.04
CA PRO A 200 -4.19 -1.28 -2.38
C PRO A 200 -3.74 -1.88 -1.04
N ALA A 201 -2.45 -2.18 -0.87
CA ALA A 201 -1.91 -2.73 0.37
C ALA A 201 -1.89 -1.73 1.55
N ARG A 202 -2.03 -0.43 1.28
CA ARG A 202 -1.94 0.66 2.26
C ARG A 202 -3.19 1.51 2.33
N GLN A 203 -4.25 1.09 1.67
CA GLN A 203 -5.54 1.76 1.82
C GLN A 203 -6.06 1.55 3.24
N GLN A 204 -6.57 2.63 3.84
CA GLN A 204 -7.26 2.62 5.14
C GLN A 204 -6.40 2.23 6.35
N SER A 205 -5.07 2.23 6.23
CA SER A 205 -4.17 2.03 7.38
C SER A 205 -4.24 3.21 8.34
N GLN A 206 -4.14 2.95 9.64
CA GLN A 206 -4.03 3.98 10.68
C GLN A 206 -2.69 3.83 11.37
N ILE A 207 -1.66 4.47 10.81
CA ILE A 207 -0.30 4.38 11.35
C ILE A 207 -0.17 5.41 12.45
N THR A 208 0.05 4.93 13.68
CA THR A 208 0.14 5.77 14.87
C THR A 208 1.55 5.82 15.44
N GLU A 209 2.35 4.77 15.21
CA GLU A 209 3.64 4.61 15.88
C GLU A 209 4.77 4.25 14.92
N ILE A 210 6.01 4.48 15.38
CA ILE A 210 7.23 4.10 14.66
C ILE A 210 8.11 3.16 15.51
N ARG A 211 8.94 2.35 14.87
CA ARG A 211 9.91 1.45 15.52
C ARG A 211 11.26 1.59 14.84
N TYR A 212 12.30 1.87 15.60
CA TYR A 212 13.67 1.86 15.08
C TYR A 212 14.15 0.41 14.93
N GLU A 213 14.81 0.14 13.82
CA GLU A 213 15.63 -1.07 13.62
C GLU A 213 17.12 -0.73 13.59
N SER A 214 17.45 0.51 13.18
CA SER A 214 18.76 1.14 13.31
C SER A 214 18.61 2.66 13.24
N ASP A 215 19.68 3.41 13.49
CA ASP A 215 19.71 4.89 13.38
C ASP A 215 19.22 5.43 12.01
N THR A 216 19.24 4.58 10.98
CA THR A 216 18.89 4.95 9.60
C THR A 216 17.74 4.12 9.03
N TYR A 217 17.08 3.29 9.84
CA TYR A 217 16.01 2.42 9.37
C TYR A 217 14.87 2.31 10.39
N ILE A 218 13.67 2.68 9.96
CA ILE A 218 12.47 2.74 10.80
C ILE A 218 11.33 1.95 10.14
N LYS A 219 10.50 1.31 10.96
CA LYS A 219 9.23 0.70 10.59
C LYS A 219 8.10 1.60 11.07
N ALA A 220 7.14 1.90 10.21
CA ALA A 220 5.92 2.59 10.62
C ALA A 220 4.80 1.55 10.79
N VAL A 221 4.18 1.54 11.96
CA VAL A 221 3.29 0.46 12.40
C VAL A 221 1.92 0.98 12.81
N GLU A 222 0.90 0.17 12.51
CA GLU A 222 -0.42 0.28 13.12
C GLU A 222 -0.45 -0.68 14.32
N VAL A 223 -0.70 -0.13 15.50
CA VAL A 223 -0.82 -0.91 16.73
C VAL A 223 -2.24 -1.40 16.88
N GLN A 224 -2.45 -2.71 16.84
CA GLN A 224 -3.73 -3.36 17.11
C GLN A 224 -3.66 -4.10 18.46
N PRO A 225 -4.82 -4.43 19.09
CA PRO A 225 -4.84 -5.07 20.41
C PRO A 225 -4.07 -6.39 20.51
N THR A 226 -3.88 -7.10 19.40
CA THR A 226 -3.26 -8.44 19.38
C THR A 226 -1.94 -8.51 18.62
N GLN A 227 -1.61 -7.51 17.81
CA GLN A 227 -0.44 -7.51 16.95
C GLN A 227 -0.12 -6.10 16.43
N GLU A 228 1.11 -5.89 16.01
CA GLU A 228 1.51 -4.69 15.28
C GLU A 228 1.60 -5.01 13.78
N LEU A 229 1.02 -4.17 12.93
CA LEU A 229 1.07 -4.30 11.48
C LEU A 229 2.03 -3.28 10.88
N ILE A 230 3.08 -3.75 10.19
CA ILE A 230 4.05 -2.88 9.53
C ILE A 230 3.55 -2.51 8.13
N TYR A 231 3.39 -1.21 7.87
CA TYR A 231 2.93 -0.71 6.56
C TYR A 231 4.06 -0.08 5.73
N TYR A 232 5.02 0.55 6.39
CA TYR A 232 6.13 1.23 5.74
C TYR A 232 7.46 0.86 6.39
N PHE A 233 8.47 0.83 5.54
CA PHE A 233 9.86 0.90 5.96
C PHE A 233 10.40 2.22 5.48
N PHE A 234 11.16 2.92 6.32
CA PHE A 234 11.82 4.17 5.98
C PHE A 234 13.32 3.99 6.14
N LYS A 235 14.07 4.50 5.16
CA LYS A 235 15.53 4.52 5.16
C LYS A 235 16.02 5.95 5.08
N LYS A 236 16.89 6.35 6.00
CA LYS A 236 17.49 7.68 6.03
C LYS A 236 18.59 7.75 4.98
N THR A 237 18.42 8.59 3.97
CA THR A 237 19.41 8.81 2.90
C THR A 237 19.66 10.31 2.76
N ASN A 238 20.92 10.74 2.88
CA ASN A 238 21.31 12.15 2.83
C ASN A 238 20.47 13.05 3.77
N GLY A 239 20.20 12.56 4.98
CA GLY A 239 19.41 13.28 5.99
C GLY A 239 17.89 13.22 5.81
N ASN A 240 17.39 12.63 4.72
CA ASN A 240 15.95 12.55 4.44
C ASN A 240 15.44 11.12 4.64
N TRP A 241 14.26 10.98 5.25
CA TRP A 241 13.56 9.70 5.35
C TRP A 241 12.84 9.41 4.03
N LEU A 242 13.21 8.31 3.39
CA LEU A 242 12.58 7.84 2.16
C LEU A 242 11.95 6.48 2.40
N VAL A 243 10.80 6.23 1.78
CA VAL A 243 10.14 4.93 1.81
C VAL A 243 11.03 3.90 1.12
N HIS A 244 11.34 2.86 1.89
CA HIS A 244 12.00 1.67 1.44
C HIS A 244 11.00 0.55 1.16
N ILE A 245 11.12 -0.04 -0.02
CA ILE A 245 10.33 -1.17 -0.47
C ILE A 245 11.28 -2.35 -0.56
N PRO A 246 11.31 -3.20 0.49
CA PRO A 246 12.35 -4.20 0.58
C PRO A 246 12.24 -5.22 -0.58
N PRO A 247 13.33 -5.94 -0.90
CA PRO A 247 13.34 -6.91 -1.98
C PRO A 247 12.54 -8.17 -1.61
N ILE A 248 11.97 -8.81 -2.63
CA ILE A 248 11.40 -10.14 -2.47
C ILE A 248 12.56 -11.14 -2.27
N GLU A 249 12.61 -11.74 -1.08
CA GLU A 249 13.42 -12.92 -0.78
C GLU A 249 12.95 -14.10 -1.65
N GLU A 250 13.90 -14.89 -2.15
CA GLU A 250 13.66 -16.01 -3.09
C GLU A 250 12.87 -17.16 -2.45
#